data_AF-A0A2D5WEH8-F1
#
_entry.id   AF-A0A2D5WEH8-F1
#
_cell.length_a   1.000
_cell.length_b   1.000
_cell.length_c   1.000
_cell.angle_alpha   90.00
_cell.angle_beta   90.00
_cell.angle_gamma   90.00
#
_symmetry.space_group_name_H-M   'P 1'
#
loop_
_entity.id
_entity.type
_entity.pdbx_description
1 polymer ?
#
loop_
_entity_poly.entity_id
_entity_poly.type
_entity_poly.pdbx_seq_one_letter_code
_entity_poly.pdbx_strand_id
1 'polypeptide(L)'
;MPRGVDGDDWAIRLTAFLAFAGYVLALARRRGRAGPSGSGWWALGLAALLAHLACAFHFAHSWSHTRALAATAAQTAEVTGIGTGVGLYLNYALAVVWLADVAWLRLAKRSHENRPAWMGAVLHSFMAFMWFNATVVFGSPWGQAAGWAAVIGLGGWFASRRGRAC
;
A
#
# COMPACT_ATOMS: atom_id res chain seq x y z
N MET A 1 -25.89 -19.33 -10.00
CA MET A 1 -25.27 -19.62 -8.68
C MET A 1 -24.08 -18.70 -8.51
N PRO A 2 -23.96 -17.94 -7.40
CA PRO A 2 -22.79 -17.10 -7.18
C PRO A 2 -21.59 -18.05 -7.01
N ARG A 3 -20.61 -17.97 -7.93
CA ARG A 3 -19.34 -18.64 -7.75
C ARG A 3 -18.80 -18.17 -6.39
N GLY A 4 -18.68 -19.09 -5.43
CA GLY A 4 -17.96 -18.80 -4.20
C GLY A 4 -16.62 -18.23 -4.62
N VAL A 5 -16.26 -17.06 -4.11
CA VAL A 5 -14.92 -16.51 -4.32
C VAL A 5 -13.95 -17.62 -3.95
N ASP A 6 -13.17 -18.11 -4.91
CA ASP A 6 -12.28 -19.24 -4.67
C ASP A 6 -11.42 -18.95 -3.44
N GLY A 7 -11.11 -20.00 -2.67
CA GLY A 7 -10.32 -19.96 -1.44
C GLY A 7 -8.97 -19.22 -1.56
N ASP A 8 -8.55 -18.94 -2.79
CA ASP A 8 -7.25 -18.37 -3.10
C ASP A 8 -7.36 -16.84 -3.33
N ASP A 9 -8.47 -16.41 -3.97
CA ASP A 9 -8.74 -15.00 -4.28
C ASP A 9 -9.06 -14.18 -3.01
N TRP A 10 -9.73 -14.78 -2.02
CA TRP A 10 -10.03 -14.05 -0.78
C TRP A 10 -8.75 -13.78 0.03
N ALA A 11 -7.78 -14.68 0.03
CA ALA A 11 -6.53 -14.52 0.76
C ALA A 11 -5.69 -13.37 0.18
N ILE A 12 -5.59 -13.31 -1.15
CA ILE A 12 -4.92 -12.21 -1.86
C ILE A 12 -5.59 -10.87 -1.53
N ARG A 13 -6.92 -10.81 -1.58
CA ARG A 13 -7.67 -9.57 -1.29
C ARG A 13 -7.55 -9.16 0.17
N LEU A 14 -7.70 -10.10 1.11
CA LEU A 14 -7.59 -9.82 2.54
C LEU A 14 -6.22 -9.25 2.89
N THR A 15 -5.14 -9.88 2.43
CA THR A 15 -3.77 -9.43 2.69
C THR A 15 -3.51 -8.03 2.12
N ALA A 16 -4.04 -7.72 0.92
CA ALA A 16 -4.00 -6.36 0.37
C ALA A 16 -4.76 -5.34 1.24
N PHE A 17 -5.98 -5.67 1.68
CA PHE A 17 -6.76 -4.78 2.55
C PHE A 17 -6.09 -4.56 3.91
N LEU A 18 -5.49 -5.61 4.50
CA LEU A 18 -4.75 -5.49 5.76
C LEU A 18 -3.51 -4.60 5.61
N ALA A 19 -2.79 -4.72 4.50
CA ALA A 19 -1.65 -3.86 4.20
C ALA A 19 -2.09 -2.38 4.04
N PHE A 20 -3.19 -2.14 3.33
CA PHE A 20 -3.79 -0.81 3.19
C PHE A 20 -4.23 -0.23 4.54
N ALA A 21 -4.95 -1.02 5.33
CA ALA A 21 -5.40 -0.63 6.66
C ALA A 21 -4.22 -0.31 7.58
N GLY A 22 -3.14 -1.10 7.55
CA GLY A 22 -1.92 -0.84 8.29
C GLY A 22 -1.30 0.52 7.94
N TYR A 23 -1.26 0.87 6.66
CA TYR A 23 -0.80 2.18 6.19
C TYR A 23 -1.69 3.32 6.70
N VAL A 24 -3.00 3.23 6.51
CA VAL A 24 -3.98 4.26 6.93
C VAL A 24 -3.96 4.46 8.45
N LEU A 25 -3.93 3.37 9.22
CA LEU A 25 -3.88 3.40 10.68
C LEU A 25 -2.56 3.99 11.19
N ALA A 26 -1.43 3.70 10.54
CA ALA A 26 -0.15 4.31 10.88
C ALA A 26 -0.16 5.84 10.68
N LEU A 27 -0.78 6.31 9.58
CA LEU A 27 -1.00 7.74 9.32
C LEU A 27 -1.92 8.39 10.35
N ALA A 28 -3.05 7.76 10.65
CA ALA A 28 -4.03 8.28 11.60
C ALA A 28 -3.49 8.33 13.04
N ARG A 29 -2.64 7.37 13.44
CA ARG A 29 -2.03 7.30 14.77
C ARG A 29 -0.75 8.10 14.92
N ARG A 30 -0.37 8.92 13.93
CA ARG A 30 0.78 9.83 14.04
C ARG A 30 0.62 10.74 15.26
N ARG A 31 1.46 10.53 16.29
CA ARG A 31 1.46 11.29 17.56
C ARG A 31 2.77 12.09 17.66
N GLY A 32 2.64 13.42 17.76
CA GLY A 32 3.79 14.32 17.96
C GLY A 32 4.77 14.34 16.78
N ARG A 33 6.08 14.47 17.08
CA ARG A 33 7.17 14.50 16.08
C ARG A 33 7.50 13.13 15.49
N ALA A 34 7.08 12.03 16.13
CA ALA A 34 7.29 10.69 15.61
C ALA A 34 6.44 10.45 14.36
N GLY A 35 7.10 10.10 13.25
CA GLY A 35 6.44 9.82 11.98
C GLY A 35 5.61 8.53 12.01
N PRO A 36 4.75 8.30 10.99
CA PRO A 36 3.93 7.09 10.87
C PRO A 36 4.74 5.78 10.96
N SER A 37 5.99 5.82 10.46
CA SER A 37 6.94 4.70 10.50
C SER A 37 7.16 4.11 11.89
N GLY A 38 7.04 4.92 12.95
CA GLY A 38 7.24 4.49 14.34
C GLY A 38 6.11 3.63 14.93
N SER A 39 5.00 3.48 14.20
CA SER A 39 3.82 2.75 14.67
C SER A 39 3.95 1.25 14.44
N GLY A 40 3.46 0.42 15.36
CA GLY A 40 3.33 -1.03 15.14
C GLY A 40 2.50 -1.36 13.89
N TRP A 41 1.52 -0.52 13.55
CA TRP A 41 0.68 -0.66 12.34
C TRP A 41 1.48 -0.54 11.04
N TRP A 42 2.57 0.22 11.05
CA TRP A 42 3.44 0.37 9.88
C TRP A 42 4.16 -0.95 9.56
N ALA A 43 4.70 -1.61 10.58
CA ALA A 43 5.35 -2.91 10.42
C ALA A 43 4.35 -4.03 10.12
N LEU A 44 3.16 -3.99 10.73
CA LEU A 44 2.07 -4.93 10.41
C LEU A 44 1.59 -4.77 8.96
N GLY A 45 1.48 -3.53 8.47
CA GLY A 45 1.14 -3.24 7.08
C GLY A 45 2.17 -3.81 6.10
N LEU A 46 3.47 -3.67 6.41
CA LEU A 46 4.54 -4.31 5.64
C LEU A 46 4.42 -5.84 5.64
N ALA A 47 4.20 -6.46 6.80
CA ALA A 47 4.05 -7.91 6.90
C ALA A 47 2.87 -8.41 6.04
N ALA A 48 1.75 -7.69 6.08
CA ALA A 48 0.59 -7.98 5.25
C ALA A 48 0.89 -7.78 3.75
N LEU A 49 1.69 -6.78 3.37
CA LEU A 49 2.10 -6.57 1.97
C LEU A 49 2.99 -7.72 1.48
N LEU A 50 3.96 -8.18 2.28
CA LEU A 50 4.80 -9.31 1.92
C LEU A 50 3.98 -10.60 1.80
N ALA A 51 3.04 -10.81 2.71
CA ALA A 51 2.09 -11.92 2.60
C ALA A 51 1.23 -11.81 1.34
N HIS A 52 0.77 -10.60 0.97
CA HIS A 52 0.04 -10.35 -0.26
C HIS A 52 0.84 -10.74 -1.50
N LEU A 53 2.11 -10.32 -1.60
CA LEU A 53 2.98 -10.72 -2.71
C LEU A 53 3.16 -12.24 -2.76
N ALA A 54 3.41 -12.88 -1.61
CA ALA A 54 3.56 -14.33 -1.54
C ALA A 54 2.28 -15.06 -1.97
N CYS A 55 1.11 -14.63 -1.51
CA CYS A 55 -0.18 -15.18 -1.92
C CYS A 55 -0.42 -14.97 -3.42
N ALA A 56 -0.19 -13.77 -3.95
CA ALA A 56 -0.38 -13.48 -5.37
C ALA A 56 0.53 -14.36 -6.24
N PHE A 57 1.80 -14.51 -5.86
CA PHE A 57 2.72 -15.37 -6.58
C PHE A 57 2.36 -16.85 -6.47
N HIS A 58 2.00 -17.32 -5.28
CA HIS A 58 1.68 -18.72 -5.06
C HIS A 58 0.41 -19.14 -5.78
N PHE A 59 -0.68 -18.39 -5.59
CA PHE A 59 -2.00 -18.75 -6.05
C PHE A 59 -2.28 -18.29 -7.48
N ALA A 60 -2.01 -17.01 -7.80
CA ALA A 60 -2.39 -16.43 -9.10
C ALA A 60 -1.33 -16.63 -10.19
N HIS A 61 -0.06 -16.81 -9.81
CA HIS A 61 1.05 -16.84 -10.79
C HIS A 61 1.89 -18.10 -10.76
N SER A 62 1.60 -19.07 -9.89
CA SER A 62 2.36 -20.31 -9.74
C SER A 62 3.88 -20.09 -9.62
N TRP A 63 4.28 -19.03 -8.93
CA TRP A 63 5.67 -18.57 -8.79
C TRP A 63 6.38 -18.16 -10.09
N SER A 64 5.65 -17.98 -11.19
CA SER A 64 6.20 -17.54 -12.47
C SER A 64 6.16 -16.02 -12.62
N HIS A 65 7.34 -15.40 -12.66
CA HIS A 65 7.47 -13.96 -12.89
C HIS A 65 6.91 -13.53 -14.25
N THR A 66 7.11 -14.34 -15.30
CA THR A 66 6.58 -14.04 -16.64
C THR A 66 5.05 -14.03 -16.66
N ARG A 67 4.40 -14.95 -15.93
CA ARG A 67 2.94 -14.94 -15.77
C ARG A 67 2.45 -13.72 -15.00
N ALA A 68 3.13 -13.37 -13.90
CA ALA A 68 2.79 -12.17 -13.13
C ALA A 68 2.90 -10.90 -13.98
N LEU A 69 3.95 -10.80 -14.79
CA LEU A 69 4.18 -9.66 -15.68
C LEU A 69 3.10 -9.58 -16.77
N ALA A 70 2.79 -10.71 -17.42
CA ALA A 70 1.75 -10.77 -18.45
C ALA A 70 0.36 -10.45 -17.88
N ALA A 71 0.02 -10.99 -16.71
CA ALA A 71 -1.25 -10.70 -16.03
C ALA A 71 -1.36 -9.21 -15.67
N THR A 72 -0.30 -8.63 -15.14
CA THR A 72 -0.27 -7.20 -14.81
C THR A 72 -0.39 -6.33 -16.07
N ALA A 73 0.29 -6.71 -17.15
CA ALA A 73 0.19 -5.99 -18.43
C ALA A 73 -1.22 -6.05 -19.02
N ALA A 74 -1.88 -7.21 -18.95
CA ALA A 74 -3.25 -7.39 -19.40
C ALA A 74 -4.24 -6.54 -18.57
N GLN A 75 -4.14 -6.58 -17.24
CA GLN A 75 -4.97 -5.76 -16.36
C GLN A 75 -4.75 -4.26 -16.60
N THR A 76 -3.49 -3.84 -16.80
CA THR A 76 -3.18 -2.44 -17.10
C THR A 76 -3.76 -2.02 -18.45
N ALA A 77 -3.72 -2.89 -19.46
CA ALA A 77 -4.33 -2.65 -20.76
C ALA A 77 -5.86 -2.48 -20.65
N GLU A 78 -6.52 -3.30 -19.83
CA GLU A 78 -7.97 -3.26 -19.65
C GLU A 78 -8.44 -1.93 -19.05
N VAL A 79 -7.70 -1.39 -18.08
CA VAL A 79 -8.09 -0.16 -17.37
C VAL A 79 -7.58 1.10 -18.07
N THR A 80 -6.38 1.08 -18.63
CA THR A 80 -5.70 2.28 -19.16
C THR A 80 -5.57 2.31 -20.68
N GLY A 81 -5.84 1.19 -21.35
CA GLY A 81 -5.58 1.01 -22.79
C GLY A 81 -4.12 0.69 -23.13
N ILE A 82 -3.20 0.72 -22.16
CA ILE A 82 -1.76 0.51 -22.37
C ILE A 82 -1.30 -0.79 -21.70
N GLY A 83 -0.86 -1.76 -22.50
CA GLY A 83 -0.38 -3.07 -22.02
C GLY A 83 1.01 -3.06 -21.41
N THR A 84 1.17 -2.46 -20.24
CA THR A 84 2.47 -2.37 -19.54
C THR A 84 2.48 -3.16 -18.24
N GLY A 85 3.54 -3.95 -18.04
CA GLY A 85 3.77 -4.65 -16.77
C GLY A 85 4.42 -3.77 -15.68
N VAL A 86 4.50 -2.45 -15.89
CA VAL A 86 5.19 -1.51 -14.98
C VAL A 86 4.61 -1.55 -13.58
N GLY A 87 3.30 -1.78 -13.44
CA GLY A 87 2.63 -1.93 -12.15
C GLY A 87 3.26 -3.00 -11.25
N LEU A 88 3.79 -4.09 -11.84
CA LEU A 88 4.43 -5.16 -11.09
C LEU A 88 5.75 -4.70 -10.47
N TYR A 89 6.57 -3.98 -11.24
CA TYR A 89 7.82 -3.41 -10.74
C TYR A 89 7.57 -2.32 -9.70
N LEU A 90 6.51 -1.52 -9.86
CA LEU A 90 6.09 -0.55 -8.86
C LEU A 90 5.68 -1.23 -7.54
N ASN A 91 5.01 -2.37 -7.59
CA ASN A 91 4.70 -3.17 -6.39
C ASN A 91 5.96 -3.72 -5.71
N TYR A 92 6.97 -4.14 -6.47
CA TYR A 92 8.25 -4.54 -5.88
C TYR A 92 8.98 -3.36 -5.24
N ALA A 93 8.98 -2.20 -5.92
CA ALA A 93 9.55 -0.98 -5.37
C ALA A 93 8.84 -0.59 -4.07
N LEU A 94 7.51 -0.68 -4.00
CA LEU A 94 6.74 -0.46 -2.77
C LEU A 94 7.19 -1.38 -1.64
N ALA A 95 7.31 -2.69 -1.90
CA ALA A 95 7.73 -3.66 -0.89
C ALA A 95 9.16 -3.37 -0.39
N VAL A 96 10.11 -3.10 -1.31
CA VAL A 96 11.51 -2.82 -0.98
C VAL A 96 11.64 -1.52 -0.20
N VAL A 97 10.99 -0.44 -0.66
CA VAL A 97 11.06 0.88 -0.01
C VAL A 97 10.45 0.82 1.39
N TRP A 98 9.31 0.15 1.56
CA TRP A 98 8.67 0.02 2.86
C TRP A 98 9.50 -0.86 3.81
N LEU A 99 10.05 -1.98 3.31
CA LEU A 99 10.98 -2.81 4.07
C LEU A 99 12.22 -2.04 4.51
N ALA A 100 12.81 -1.24 3.61
CA ALA A 100 13.97 -0.42 3.91
C ALA A 100 13.66 0.63 4.99
N ASP A 101 12.50 1.29 4.94
CA ASP A 101 12.09 2.25 5.99
C ASP A 101 11.92 1.57 7.36
N VAL A 102 11.30 0.39 7.40
CA VAL A 102 11.17 -0.38 8.64
C VAL A 102 12.54 -0.84 9.15
N ALA A 103 13.38 -1.40 8.28
CA ALA A 103 14.72 -1.86 8.64
C ALA A 103 15.58 -0.69 9.15
N TRP A 104 15.54 0.45 8.48
CA TRP A 104 16.26 1.65 8.91
C TRP A 104 15.82 2.11 10.30
N LEU A 105 14.50 2.16 10.56
CA LEU A 105 13.99 2.50 11.87
C LEU A 105 14.49 1.53 12.97
N ARG A 106 14.56 0.23 12.66
CA ARG A 106 15.01 -0.80 13.63
C ARG A 106 16.51 -0.80 13.86
N LEU A 107 17.31 -0.63 12.80
CA LEU A 107 18.77 -0.75 12.85
C LEU A 107 19.46 0.57 13.22
N ALA A 108 18.88 1.71 12.84
CA ALA A 108 19.49 3.02 13.08
C ALA A 108 18.44 4.08 13.45
N LYS A 109 17.70 3.82 14.54
CA LYS A 109 16.63 4.69 15.07
C LYS A 109 16.99 6.17 15.12
N ARG A 110 18.16 6.53 15.66
CA ARG A 110 18.61 7.94 15.76
C ARG A 110 18.79 8.59 14.38
N SER A 111 19.31 7.85 13.40
CA SER A 111 19.45 8.33 12.02
C SER A 111 18.08 8.51 11.36
N HIS A 112 17.16 7.58 11.59
CA HIS A 112 15.78 7.65 11.10
C HIS A 112 15.01 8.83 11.69
N GLU A 113 15.16 9.11 12.99
CA GLU A 113 14.55 10.26 13.66
C GLU A 113 15.11 11.61 13.16
N ASN A 114 16.39 11.64 12.78
CA ASN A 114 17.07 12.81 12.23
C ASN A 114 16.89 12.98 10.71
N ARG A 115 16.02 12.18 10.08
CA ARG A 115 15.87 12.19 8.62
C ARG A 115 15.29 13.53 8.11
N PRO A 116 15.70 13.98 6.90
CA PRO A 116 15.11 15.15 6.28
C PRO A 116 13.60 14.99 6.03
N ALA A 117 12.83 16.06 6.24
CA ALA A 117 11.38 16.03 6.05
C ALA A 117 10.96 15.72 4.60
N TRP A 118 11.75 16.14 3.60
CA TRP A 118 11.46 15.90 2.19
C TRP A 118 11.43 14.41 1.85
N MET A 119 12.30 13.61 2.47
CA MET A 119 12.38 12.17 2.20
C MET A 119 11.17 11.45 2.79
N GLY A 120 10.69 11.88 3.96
CA GLY A 120 9.40 11.44 4.49
C GLY A 120 8.23 11.82 3.57
N ALA A 121 8.25 13.03 3.00
CA ALA A 121 7.24 13.46 2.03
C ALA A 121 7.26 12.58 0.77
N VAL A 122 8.43 12.36 0.16
CA VAL A 122 8.60 11.50 -1.01
C VAL A 122 8.11 10.07 -0.73
N LEU A 123 8.51 9.48 0.39
CA LEU A 123 8.07 8.14 0.82
C LEU A 123 6.53 8.06 0.88
N HIS A 124 5.89 8.97 1.61
CA HIS A 124 4.44 8.95 1.79
C HIS A 124 3.68 9.34 0.52
N SER A 125 4.23 10.22 -0.33
CA SER A 125 3.67 10.52 -1.65
C SER A 125 3.71 9.30 -2.56
N PHE A 126 4.83 8.57 -2.60
CA PHE A 126 4.95 7.34 -3.36
C PHE A 126 3.97 6.28 -2.86
N MET A 127 3.88 6.09 -1.54
CA MET A 127 2.93 5.13 -0.97
C MET A 127 1.47 5.52 -1.21
N ALA A 128 1.11 6.79 -1.06
CA ALA A 128 -0.24 7.28 -1.35
C ALA A 128 -0.58 7.09 -2.83
N PHE A 129 0.35 7.37 -3.74
CA PHE A 129 0.18 7.11 -5.17
C PHE A 129 -0.08 5.63 -5.45
N MET A 130 0.71 4.72 -4.86
CA MET A 130 0.54 3.28 -5.02
C MET A 130 -0.83 2.81 -4.51
N TRP A 131 -1.22 3.24 -3.31
CA TRP A 131 -2.50 2.86 -2.72
C TRP A 131 -3.69 3.43 -3.49
N PHE A 132 -3.59 4.67 -3.98
CA PHE A 132 -4.62 5.27 -4.83
C PHE A 132 -4.80 4.47 -6.11
N ASN A 133 -3.72 4.11 -6.81
CA ASN A 133 -3.82 3.27 -8.00
C ASN A 133 -4.43 1.90 -7.66
N ALA A 134 -3.93 1.22 -6.62
CA ALA A 134 -4.39 -0.11 -6.24
C ALA A 134 -5.88 -0.14 -5.82
N THR A 135 -6.38 0.91 -5.17
CA THR A 135 -7.75 0.95 -4.64
C THR A 135 -8.74 1.65 -5.56
N VAL A 136 -8.41 2.82 -6.10
CA VAL A 136 -9.33 3.66 -6.88
C VAL A 136 -9.28 3.33 -8.37
N VAL A 137 -8.09 3.10 -8.93
CA VAL A 137 -7.93 2.87 -10.38
C VAL A 137 -8.16 1.39 -10.72
N PHE A 138 -7.52 0.49 -10.00
CA PHE A 138 -7.54 -0.95 -10.28
C PHE A 138 -8.40 -1.77 -9.30
N GLY A 139 -8.95 -1.13 -8.27
CA GLY A 139 -9.69 -1.84 -7.23
C GLY A 139 -11.07 -2.29 -7.70
N SER A 140 -11.55 -3.39 -7.13
CA SER A 140 -12.97 -3.78 -7.18
C SER A 140 -13.87 -2.70 -6.57
N PRO A 141 -15.21 -2.71 -6.78
CA PRO A 141 -16.11 -1.68 -6.22
C PRO A 141 -15.94 -1.42 -4.71
N TRP A 142 -15.73 -2.49 -3.93
CA TRP A 142 -15.42 -2.38 -2.49
C TRP A 142 -14.05 -1.75 -2.20
N GLY A 143 -13.05 -2.06 -3.03
CA GLY A 143 -11.72 -1.45 -2.96
C GLY A 143 -11.76 0.04 -3.29
N GLN A 144 -12.51 0.44 -4.32
CA GLN A 144 -12.69 1.84 -4.70
C GLN A 144 -13.39 2.61 -3.59
N ALA A 145 -14.46 2.06 -3.02
CA ALA A 145 -15.15 2.65 -1.88
C ALA A 145 -14.22 2.87 -0.68
N ALA A 146 -13.40 1.87 -0.33
CA ALA A 146 -12.41 1.97 0.74
C ALA A 146 -11.33 3.03 0.42
N GLY A 147 -10.85 3.08 -0.82
CA GLY A 147 -9.87 4.06 -1.29
C GLY A 147 -10.40 5.50 -1.15
N TRP A 148 -11.59 5.77 -1.68
CA TRP A 148 -12.23 7.08 -1.57
C TRP A 148 -12.52 7.47 -0.12
N ALA A 149 -13.01 6.54 0.70
CA ALA A 149 -13.24 6.77 2.12
C ALA A 149 -11.95 7.16 2.86
N ALA A 150 -10.81 6.53 2.53
CA ALA A 150 -9.52 6.88 3.12
C ALA A 150 -9.03 8.27 2.66
N VAL A 151 -9.16 8.60 1.37
CA VAL A 151 -8.78 9.91 0.83
C VAL A 151 -9.58 11.02 1.50
N ILE A 152 -10.91 10.88 1.53
CA ILE A 152 -11.82 11.87 2.15
C ILE A 152 -11.59 11.94 3.65
N GLY A 153 -11.50 10.79 4.32
CA GLY A 153 -11.33 10.70 5.78
C GLY A 153 -10.01 11.29 6.26
N LEU A 154 -8.89 10.92 5.64
CA LEU A 154 -7.57 11.48 5.98
C LEU A 154 -7.47 12.96 5.57
N GLY A 155 -7.98 13.33 4.40
CA GLY A 155 -7.99 14.71 3.92
C GLY A 155 -8.77 15.65 4.86
N GLY A 156 -10.00 15.27 5.21
CA GLY A 156 -10.83 16.00 6.17
C GLY A 156 -10.20 16.07 7.56
N TRP A 157 -9.58 14.98 8.03
CA TRP A 157 -8.86 14.98 9.29
C TRP A 157 -7.69 15.97 9.29
N PHE A 158 -6.85 15.97 8.25
CA PHE A 158 -5.74 16.92 8.12
C PHE A 158 -6.21 18.37 8.03
N ALA A 159 -7.28 18.65 7.27
CA ALA A 159 -7.88 19.98 7.20
C ALA A 159 -8.38 20.46 8.57
N SER A 160 -9.10 19.60 9.30
CA SER A 160 -9.62 19.91 10.64
C SER A 160 -8.53 20.13 11.70
N ARG A 161 -7.33 19.58 11.50
CA ARG A 161 -6.17 19.81 12.37
C ARG A 161 -5.49 21.14 12.07
N ARG A 162 -5.44 21.55 10.80
CA ARG A 162 -4.91 22.87 10.41
C ARG A 162 -5.81 23.99 10.91
N GLY A 163 -7.13 23.84 10.79
CA GLY A 163 -8.10 24.84 11.28
C GLY A 163 -8.17 24.99 12.81
N ARG A 164 -7.64 24.02 13.57
CA ARG A 164 -7.52 24.10 15.05
C ARG A 164 -6.18 24.69 15.52
N ALA A 165 -5.26 24.98 14.59
CA ALA A 165 -3.95 25.55 14.87
C ALA A 165 -3.85 27.05 14.50
N CYS A 166 -4.96 27.64 14.03
CA CYS A 166 -5.17 29.08 13.87
C CYS A 166 -6.13 29.56 14.96
#